data_AF-A0A336LZ08-F1
#
_entry.id   AF-A0A336LZ08-F1
#
_cell.length_a   1.000
_cell.length_b   1.000
_cell.length_c   1.000
_cell.angle_alpha   90.00
_cell.angle_beta   90.00
_cell.angle_gamma   90.00
#
_symmetry.space_group_name_H-M   'P 1'
#
loop_
_entity.id
_entity.type
_entity.pdbx_description
1 polymer ?
#
loop_
_entity_poly.entity_id
_entity_poly.type
_entity_poly.pdbx_seq_one_letter_code
_entity_poly.pdbx_strand_id
1 'polypeptide(L)'
;MDIKLSDRSQSEFNPYRCGACGRTEQLKHCSSCRLISFCTTNCQKMFWNQHKEFCRVIGKIIATEKKSSIFQVKEEELKDLTGAKKFMKAVTGLTRLLPELMGRSLAFEEHLLIWSAKHCEVCYETDIRKLMRCAGCKYASFCNEGDCKETSKNNPEIHSKLCPEYKLALLVHRESDFETVFDTKKLPTKNFTEFYKEHQDNMNLFTLIEQLSGKKFNKSPSTRLEMDSFTTVCQFTFTATLLNALDGAKLLQPDRESLNIHIVGAKQEETYFTVDSCSLFYIFMPKLHSLKITLIGPEITLPSYTIECFGRIVKLTTKKMFYENFHDNTSKPDFIMCYNCGFSEEPWGVPFEIPGFKTQHVLMPHMQHPDTSWVRGLRKILSHKVPFAFTSYTKSELADEMVFMRRVAEHVGVYDQLTGVQLGRNAFKDLRPMQNCDKTAEEKLFYGNCQMCVMNWKHILRDEFSYFKHTFERAMAKGF
;
A
#
# COMPACT_ATOMS: atom_id res chain seq x y z
N MET A 1 31.62 -8.10 -0.79
CA MET A 1 30.41 -8.91 -0.51
C MET A 1 29.84 -9.39 -1.83
N ASP A 2 30.03 -10.67 -2.12
CA ASP A 2 29.40 -11.34 -3.25
C ASP A 2 27.95 -11.66 -2.88
N ILE A 3 27.03 -10.75 -3.24
CA ILE A 3 25.59 -10.99 -3.09
C ILE A 3 25.20 -12.00 -4.18
N LYS A 4 24.80 -13.21 -3.78
CA LYS A 4 24.25 -14.19 -4.73
C LYS A 4 22.89 -13.68 -5.22
N LEU A 5 22.63 -13.83 -6.51
CA LEU A 5 21.34 -13.46 -7.12
C LEU A 5 20.14 -14.24 -6.54
N SER A 6 20.39 -15.39 -5.92
CA SER A 6 19.39 -16.22 -5.25
C SER A 6 18.84 -15.59 -3.96
N ASP A 7 19.57 -14.65 -3.38
CA ASP A 7 19.28 -14.11 -2.04
C ASP A 7 18.42 -12.84 -2.11
N ARG A 8 17.94 -12.49 -3.31
CA ARG A 8 17.15 -11.28 -3.57
C ARG A 8 15.69 -11.66 -3.77
N SER A 9 14.79 -11.14 -2.93
CA SER A 9 13.36 -11.29 -3.21
C SER A 9 12.99 -10.53 -4.49
N GLN A 10 12.03 -11.08 -5.24
CA GLN A 10 11.43 -10.45 -6.43
C GLN A 10 10.96 -9.01 -6.16
N SER A 11 10.65 -8.72 -4.89
CA SER A 11 10.14 -7.45 -4.38
C SER A 11 11.15 -6.29 -4.31
N GLU A 12 12.45 -6.56 -4.50
CA GLU A 12 13.49 -5.51 -4.49
C GLU A 12 13.86 -4.95 -5.88
N PHE A 13 13.31 -5.54 -6.95
CA PHE A 13 13.66 -5.14 -8.29
C PHE A 13 13.20 -3.70 -8.57
N ASN A 14 14.10 -2.87 -9.06
CA ASN A 14 13.82 -1.48 -9.41
C ASN A 14 14.64 -1.11 -10.64
N PRO A 15 14.01 -0.66 -11.75
CA PRO A 15 14.73 -0.37 -12.99
C PRO A 15 15.80 0.73 -12.86
N TYR A 16 15.74 1.57 -11.83
CA TYR A 16 16.72 2.64 -11.56
C TYR A 16 17.94 2.17 -10.75
N ARG A 17 18.01 0.88 -10.41
CA ARG A 17 19.13 0.23 -9.74
C ARG A 17 19.86 -0.73 -10.69
N CYS A 18 21.04 -1.18 -10.27
CA CYS A 18 21.71 -2.31 -10.90
C CYS A 18 20.81 -3.55 -10.82
N GLY A 19 20.52 -4.17 -11.96
CA GLY A 19 19.67 -5.35 -12.05
C GLY A 19 20.14 -6.53 -11.19
N ALA A 20 21.45 -6.63 -10.95
CA ALA A 20 22.02 -7.72 -10.17
C ALA A 20 22.23 -7.41 -8.68
N CYS A 21 22.91 -6.30 -8.36
CA CYS A 21 23.34 -6.01 -6.98
C CYS A 21 22.63 -4.83 -6.32
N GLY A 22 21.66 -4.20 -7.00
CA GLY A 22 20.88 -3.10 -6.43
C GLY A 22 21.60 -1.76 -6.25
N ARG A 23 22.90 -1.64 -6.55
CA ARG A 23 23.64 -0.35 -6.51
C ARG A 23 22.98 0.71 -7.40
N THR A 24 23.04 1.98 -6.99
CA THR A 24 22.44 3.11 -7.71
C THR A 24 23.44 3.88 -8.57
N GLU A 25 24.73 3.73 -8.28
CA GLU A 25 25.83 4.49 -8.88
C GLU A 25 26.48 3.79 -10.07
N GLN A 26 27.09 4.59 -10.95
CA GLN A 26 27.88 4.16 -12.11
C GLN A 26 27.17 3.14 -13.00
N LEU A 27 25.87 3.33 -13.21
CA LEU A 27 25.04 2.41 -13.98
C LEU A 27 25.21 2.63 -15.49
N LYS A 28 25.43 1.52 -16.22
CA LYS A 28 25.40 1.47 -17.68
C LYS A 28 24.17 0.70 -18.15
N HIS A 29 23.48 1.22 -19.14
CA HIS A 29 22.28 0.60 -19.69
C HIS A 29 22.63 -0.63 -20.54
N CYS A 30 21.75 -1.62 -20.56
CA CYS A 30 21.85 -2.71 -21.53
C CYS A 30 21.79 -2.14 -22.95
N SER A 31 22.80 -2.41 -23.77
CA SER A 31 22.89 -1.88 -25.14
C SER A 31 21.79 -2.37 -26.08
N SER A 32 21.26 -3.58 -25.81
CA SER A 32 20.21 -4.22 -26.60
C SER A 32 18.83 -3.66 -26.29
N CYS A 33 18.31 -3.90 -25.08
CA CYS A 33 16.94 -3.51 -24.73
C CYS A 33 16.81 -2.09 -24.16
N ARG A 34 17.88 -1.54 -23.56
CA ARG A 34 17.94 -0.22 -22.90
C ARG A 34 17.02 -0.02 -21.68
N LEU A 35 16.28 -1.05 -21.25
CA LEU A 35 15.33 -0.97 -20.13
C LEU A 35 16.00 -1.13 -18.75
N ILE A 36 17.02 -1.99 -18.66
CA ILE A 36 17.73 -2.30 -17.42
C ILE A 36 19.15 -1.72 -17.42
N SER A 37 19.71 -1.52 -16.23
CA SER A 37 21.08 -1.01 -16.05
C SER A 37 21.90 -1.88 -15.11
N PHE A 38 23.22 -1.87 -15.27
CA PHE A 38 24.18 -2.61 -14.46
C PHE A 38 25.39 -1.74 -14.11
N CYS A 39 25.92 -1.89 -12.90
CA CYS A 39 27.14 -1.18 -12.49
C CYS A 39 28.42 -1.77 -13.13
N THR A 40 28.42 -3.07 -13.45
CA THR A 40 29.57 -3.76 -14.07
C THR A 40 29.10 -4.82 -15.05
N THR A 41 29.99 -5.20 -15.98
CA THR A 41 29.78 -6.33 -16.89
C THR A 41 29.60 -7.65 -16.13
N ASN A 42 30.22 -7.80 -14.96
CA ASN A 42 30.01 -8.98 -14.11
C ASN A 42 28.56 -9.06 -13.62
N CYS A 43 28.02 -7.95 -13.09
CA CYS A 43 26.61 -7.88 -12.70
C CYS A 43 25.68 -8.18 -13.88
N GLN A 44 25.98 -7.69 -15.08
CA GLN A 44 25.21 -8.03 -16.29
C GLN A 44 25.25 -9.54 -16.59
N LYS A 45 26.43 -10.17 -16.53
CA LYS A 45 26.59 -11.62 -16.76
C LYS A 45 25.84 -12.44 -15.73
N MET A 46 25.89 -12.05 -14.46
CA MET A 46 25.15 -12.71 -13.39
C MET A 46 23.65 -12.71 -13.69
N PHE A 47 23.07 -11.55 -14.01
CA PHE A 47 21.63 -11.40 -14.26
C PHE A 47 21.18 -11.91 -15.64
N TRP A 48 22.13 -12.32 -16.51
CA TRP A 48 21.86 -12.64 -17.90
C TRP A 48 20.86 -13.78 -18.06
N ASN A 49 20.93 -14.82 -17.24
CA ASN A 49 20.04 -15.97 -17.35
C ASN A 49 18.57 -15.60 -17.13
N GLN A 50 18.29 -14.61 -16.27
CA GLN A 50 16.94 -14.11 -16.02
C GLN A 50 16.47 -13.12 -17.10
N HIS A 51 17.39 -12.34 -17.70
CA HIS A 51 17.05 -11.26 -18.62
C HIS A 51 17.09 -11.64 -20.11
N LYS A 52 17.88 -12.64 -20.50
CA LYS A 52 18.30 -12.93 -21.88
C LYS A 52 17.15 -13.03 -22.86
N GLU A 53 16.10 -13.76 -22.51
CA GLU A 53 14.97 -14.03 -23.40
C GLU A 53 14.19 -12.75 -23.73
N PHE A 54 13.74 -12.05 -22.68
CA PHE A 54 13.09 -10.74 -22.79
C PHE A 54 13.97 -9.71 -23.52
N CYS A 55 15.26 -9.66 -23.18
CA CYS A 55 16.23 -8.75 -23.81
C CYS A 55 16.33 -8.94 -25.33
N ARG A 56 16.29 -10.20 -25.80
CA ARG A 56 16.38 -10.55 -27.21
C ARG A 56 15.16 -10.10 -27.99
N VAL A 57 13.96 -10.32 -27.45
CA VAL A 57 12.71 -9.90 -28.10
C VAL A 57 12.66 -8.38 -28.21
N ILE A 58 12.88 -7.66 -27.10
CA ILE A 58 12.87 -6.19 -27.10
C ILE A 58 13.96 -5.63 -28.02
N GLY A 59 15.19 -6.15 -27.92
CA GLY A 59 16.31 -5.72 -28.75
C GLY A 59 16.06 -5.93 -30.25
N LYS A 60 15.44 -7.05 -30.62
CA LYS A 60 15.05 -7.34 -32.01
C LYS A 60 14.04 -6.32 -32.51
N ILE A 61 12.99 -6.01 -31.74
CA ILE A 61 11.97 -5.01 -32.14
C ILE A 61 12.62 -3.64 -32.32
N ILE A 62 13.44 -3.20 -31.36
CA ILE A 62 14.15 -1.91 -31.44
C ILE A 62 15.02 -1.84 -32.70
N ALA A 63 15.76 -2.91 -33.02
CA ALA A 63 16.64 -2.96 -34.18
C ALA A 63 15.87 -2.99 -35.51
N THR A 64 14.84 -3.84 -35.63
CA THR A 64 14.03 -4.00 -36.84
C THR A 64 13.27 -2.72 -37.18
N GLU A 65 12.65 -2.10 -36.17
CA GLU A 65 11.88 -0.87 -36.35
C GLU A 65 12.75 0.40 -36.36
N LYS A 66 14.08 0.26 -36.21
CA LYS A 66 15.05 1.36 -36.09
C LYS A 66 14.66 2.42 -35.04
N LYS A 67 14.04 1.97 -33.94
CA LYS A 67 13.59 2.85 -32.85
C LYS A 67 14.70 3.12 -31.85
N SER A 68 14.61 4.22 -31.11
CA SER A 68 15.52 4.44 -29.98
C SER A 68 15.03 3.85 -28.66
N SER A 69 13.73 3.59 -28.56
CA SER A 69 13.07 2.99 -27.41
C SER A 69 11.88 2.14 -27.85
N ILE A 70 11.58 1.07 -27.10
CA ILE A 70 10.41 0.22 -27.36
C ILE A 70 9.08 0.96 -27.14
N PHE A 71 9.08 2.03 -26.35
CA PHE A 71 7.90 2.85 -26.05
C PHE A 71 7.60 3.89 -27.13
N GLN A 72 8.45 4.02 -28.16
CA GLN A 72 8.17 4.92 -29.27
C GLN A 72 7.08 4.32 -30.17
N VAL A 73 5.91 4.93 -30.10
CA VAL A 73 4.75 4.64 -30.96
C VAL A 73 4.72 5.66 -32.10
N LYS A 74 4.36 5.20 -33.31
CA LYS A 74 4.23 6.08 -34.48
C LYS A 74 3.19 7.15 -34.21
N GLU A 75 3.45 8.40 -34.61
CA GLU A 75 2.53 9.53 -34.34
C GLU A 75 1.14 9.29 -34.94
N GLU A 76 1.08 8.61 -36.07
CA GLU A 76 -0.16 8.30 -36.79
C GLU A 76 -1.13 7.40 -36.00
N GLU A 77 -0.60 6.54 -35.12
CA GLU A 77 -1.38 5.55 -34.38
C GLU A 77 -2.03 6.14 -33.12
N LEU A 78 -1.58 7.31 -32.64
CA LEU A 78 -2.00 7.91 -31.36
C LEU A 78 -2.18 9.44 -31.44
N LYS A 79 -2.67 9.96 -32.58
CA LYS A 79 -2.79 11.42 -32.83
C LYS A 79 -3.57 12.19 -31.75
N ASP A 80 -4.54 11.53 -31.11
CA ASP A 80 -5.40 12.14 -30.09
C ASP A 80 -4.83 12.09 -28.66
N LEU A 81 -3.68 11.42 -28.46
CA LEU A 81 -3.05 11.27 -27.14
C LEU A 81 -1.73 12.02 -27.04
N THR A 82 -1.53 12.72 -25.93
CA THR A 82 -0.29 13.44 -25.63
C THR A 82 0.28 13.07 -24.26
N GLY A 83 1.58 13.33 -24.07
CA GLY A 83 2.28 13.16 -22.80
C GLY A 83 2.06 11.81 -22.12
N ALA A 84 1.62 11.85 -20.86
CA ALA A 84 1.40 10.68 -20.02
C ALA A 84 0.43 9.65 -20.63
N LYS A 85 -0.66 10.10 -21.26
CA LYS A 85 -1.68 9.21 -21.86
C LYS A 85 -1.10 8.40 -23.01
N LYS A 86 -0.31 9.06 -23.87
CA LYS A 86 0.40 8.40 -24.98
C LYS A 86 1.40 7.37 -24.46
N PHE A 87 2.17 7.72 -23.44
CA PHE A 87 3.13 6.83 -22.79
C PHE A 87 2.44 5.60 -22.17
N MET A 88 1.36 5.80 -21.39
CA MET A 88 0.62 4.71 -20.78
C MET A 88 -0.04 3.79 -21.81
N LYS A 89 -0.47 4.32 -22.96
CA LYS A 89 -0.96 3.49 -24.06
C LYS A 89 0.12 2.57 -24.63
N ALA A 90 1.37 3.06 -24.73
CA ALA A 90 2.51 2.23 -25.13
C ALA A 90 2.81 1.15 -24.08
N VAL A 91 2.86 1.51 -22.80
CA VAL A 91 3.10 0.59 -21.67
C VAL A 91 2.07 -0.55 -21.64
N THR A 92 0.78 -0.21 -21.73
CA THR A 92 -0.31 -1.19 -21.72
C THR A 92 -0.29 -2.07 -22.97
N GLY A 93 -0.05 -1.49 -24.15
CA GLY A 93 0.10 -2.22 -25.40
C GLY A 93 1.24 -3.24 -25.35
N LEU A 94 2.41 -2.85 -24.84
CA LEU A 94 3.55 -3.75 -24.67
C LEU A 94 3.28 -4.86 -23.65
N THR A 95 2.65 -4.53 -22.53
CA THR A 95 2.28 -5.51 -21.49
C THR A 95 1.37 -6.61 -22.07
N ARG A 96 0.48 -6.25 -23.01
CA ARG A 96 -0.41 -7.21 -23.67
C ARG A 96 0.29 -8.03 -24.76
N LEU A 97 1.12 -7.40 -25.59
CA LEU A 97 1.69 -8.03 -26.79
C LEU A 97 2.96 -8.84 -26.52
N LEU A 98 3.77 -8.45 -25.53
CA LEU A 98 5.03 -9.15 -25.24
C LEU A 98 4.84 -10.61 -24.83
N PRO A 99 3.85 -10.99 -23.99
CA PRO A 99 3.57 -12.39 -23.70
C PRO A 99 3.34 -13.25 -24.95
N GLU A 100 2.57 -12.72 -25.91
CA GLU A 100 2.27 -13.41 -27.18
C GLU A 100 3.54 -13.62 -28.01
N LEU A 101 4.38 -12.58 -28.12
CA LEU A 101 5.65 -12.63 -28.84
C LEU A 101 6.69 -13.55 -28.18
N MET A 102 6.63 -13.68 -26.87
CA MET A 102 7.53 -14.54 -26.08
C MET A 102 7.02 -15.97 -25.96
N GLY A 103 5.73 -16.22 -26.19
CA GLY A 103 5.10 -17.53 -26.00
C GLY A 103 4.97 -17.92 -24.52
N ARG A 104 5.04 -16.96 -23.60
CA ARG A 104 4.88 -17.15 -22.15
C ARG A 104 4.45 -15.87 -21.44
N SER A 105 3.91 -15.99 -20.23
CA SER A 105 3.67 -14.83 -19.37
C SER A 105 4.99 -14.11 -19.03
N LEU A 106 4.89 -12.80 -18.80
CA LEU A 106 6.02 -12.01 -18.31
C LEU A 106 6.29 -12.32 -16.83
N ALA A 107 7.56 -12.36 -16.46
CA ALA A 107 7.98 -12.39 -15.07
C ALA A 107 7.68 -11.05 -14.38
N PHE A 108 7.62 -11.05 -13.05
CA PHE A 108 7.34 -9.86 -12.26
C PHE A 108 8.33 -8.71 -12.56
N GLU A 109 9.62 -9.01 -12.66
CA GLU A 109 10.66 -8.03 -12.97
C GLU A 109 10.56 -7.49 -14.40
N GLU A 110 10.10 -8.33 -15.34
CA GLU A 110 9.83 -7.92 -16.72
C GLU A 110 8.64 -6.95 -16.78
N HIS A 111 7.58 -7.21 -16.01
CA HIS A 111 6.49 -6.25 -15.81
C HIS A 111 7.01 -4.92 -15.27
N LEU A 112 7.85 -4.93 -14.23
CA LEU A 112 8.41 -3.71 -13.65
C LEU A 112 9.31 -2.94 -14.63
N LEU A 113 10.05 -3.62 -15.52
CA LEU A 113 10.83 -2.96 -16.57
C LEU A 113 9.95 -2.20 -17.57
N ILE A 114 8.71 -2.62 -17.78
CA ILE A 114 7.74 -1.98 -18.67
C ILE A 114 6.96 -0.87 -17.94
N TRP A 115 6.42 -1.16 -16.77
CA TRP A 115 5.55 -0.25 -16.01
C TRP A 115 6.31 0.85 -15.26
N SER A 116 7.56 0.60 -14.90
CA SER A 116 8.44 1.58 -14.24
C SER A 116 9.57 2.03 -15.18
N ALA A 117 9.30 2.05 -16.49
CA ALA A 117 10.27 2.43 -17.50
C ALA A 117 10.79 3.85 -17.32
N LYS A 118 12.08 4.03 -17.65
CA LYS A 118 12.77 5.33 -17.55
C LYS A 118 12.25 6.27 -18.62
N HIS A 119 11.81 7.46 -18.21
CA HIS A 119 11.30 8.49 -19.10
C HIS A 119 11.62 9.88 -18.54
N CYS A 120 11.49 10.93 -19.36
CA CYS A 120 11.50 12.30 -18.87
C CYS A 120 10.20 12.58 -18.11
N GLU A 121 10.28 13.06 -16.86
CA GLU A 121 9.12 13.41 -16.04
C GLU A 121 8.24 14.55 -16.63
N VAL A 122 8.74 15.26 -17.65
CA VAL A 122 8.02 16.37 -18.31
C VAL A 122 7.40 15.92 -19.63
N CYS A 123 8.24 15.51 -20.58
CA CYS A 123 7.81 15.26 -21.95
C CYS A 123 7.64 13.78 -22.28
N TYR A 124 7.91 12.89 -21.33
CA TYR A 124 7.84 11.43 -21.52
C TYR A 124 8.77 10.90 -22.64
N GLU A 125 9.85 11.61 -22.98
CA GLU A 125 10.94 11.05 -23.81
C GLU A 125 11.48 9.78 -23.16
N THR A 126 11.69 8.73 -23.95
CA THR A 126 12.09 7.40 -23.49
C THR A 126 13.43 6.94 -24.07
N ASP A 127 14.03 7.70 -24.98
CA ASP A 127 15.41 7.48 -25.40
C ASP A 127 16.36 7.82 -24.26
N ILE A 128 16.81 6.78 -23.56
CA ILE A 128 17.69 6.91 -22.39
C ILE A 128 18.99 7.68 -22.66
N ARG A 129 19.43 7.78 -23.92
CA ARG A 129 20.63 8.53 -24.30
C ARG A 129 20.43 10.05 -24.26
N LYS A 130 19.18 10.50 -24.32
CA LYS A 130 18.78 11.90 -24.18
C LYS A 130 18.39 12.26 -22.76
N LEU A 131 18.44 11.31 -21.82
CA LEU A 131 17.99 11.51 -20.45
C LEU A 131 19.18 11.62 -19.49
N MET A 132 19.04 12.51 -18.52
CA MET A 132 19.88 12.58 -17.33
C MET A 132 19.04 12.30 -16.09
N ARG A 133 19.60 11.59 -15.13
CA ARG A 133 18.95 11.34 -13.83
C ARG A 133 19.12 12.56 -12.93
N CYS A 134 18.11 12.85 -12.12
CA CYS A 134 18.22 13.83 -11.05
C CYS A 134 19.43 13.50 -10.16
N ALA A 135 20.26 14.49 -9.85
CA ALA A 135 21.45 14.29 -9.03
C ALA A 135 21.13 13.95 -7.57
N GLY A 136 20.01 14.46 -7.04
CA GLY A 136 19.56 14.26 -5.65
C GLY A 136 18.91 12.90 -5.42
N CYS A 137 17.80 12.62 -6.12
CA CYS A 137 17.04 11.39 -5.89
C CYS A 137 17.52 10.19 -6.71
N LYS A 138 18.20 10.43 -7.84
CA LYS A 138 18.59 9.43 -8.85
C LYS A 138 17.40 8.62 -9.42
N TYR A 139 16.16 8.91 -9.05
CA TYR A 139 14.98 8.14 -9.46
C TYR A 139 14.22 8.81 -10.60
N ALA A 140 14.09 10.14 -10.56
CA ALA A 140 13.53 10.91 -11.66
C ALA A 140 14.55 11.10 -12.78
N SER A 141 14.05 11.24 -14.01
CA SER A 141 14.88 11.50 -15.19
C SER A 141 14.31 12.67 -15.99
N PHE A 142 15.19 13.43 -16.62
CA PHE A 142 14.89 14.66 -17.35
C PHE A 142 15.68 14.66 -18.66
N CYS A 143 15.24 15.41 -19.67
CA CYS A 143 16.05 15.57 -20.87
C CYS A 143 17.38 16.24 -20.53
N ASN A 144 18.45 15.80 -21.19
CA ASN A 144 19.81 16.32 -21.05
C ASN A 144 19.99 17.70 -21.70
N GLU A 145 19.01 18.17 -22.48
CA GLU A 145 18.96 19.42 -23.24
C GLU A 145 17.53 19.98 -23.27
N GLY A 146 17.40 21.27 -23.60
CA GLY A 146 16.12 21.98 -23.72
C GLY A 146 15.40 22.30 -22.41
N ASP A 147 14.13 22.70 -22.54
CA ASP A 147 13.31 23.21 -21.43
C ASP A 147 12.85 22.14 -20.44
N CYS A 148 13.01 20.86 -20.80
CA CYS A 148 12.66 19.71 -19.97
C CYS A 148 13.75 19.36 -18.95
N LYS A 149 14.89 20.06 -18.96
CA LYS A 149 15.95 19.91 -17.95
C LYS A 149 15.40 20.19 -16.55
N GLU A 150 15.92 19.46 -15.56
CA GLU A 150 15.58 19.68 -14.15
C GLU A 150 15.83 21.14 -13.70
N THR A 151 16.92 21.74 -14.19
CA THR A 151 17.34 23.11 -13.85
C THR A 151 16.65 24.20 -14.67
N SER A 152 15.77 23.84 -15.61
CA SER A 152 15.01 24.79 -16.41
C SER A 152 13.92 25.46 -15.58
N LYS A 153 13.65 26.74 -15.83
CA LYS A 153 12.59 27.53 -15.15
C LYS A 153 11.18 26.92 -15.29
N ASN A 154 10.95 26.07 -16.28
CA ASN A 154 9.62 25.49 -16.57
C ASN A 154 9.29 24.22 -15.76
N ASN A 155 10.19 23.74 -14.89
CA ASN A 155 10.03 22.46 -14.21
C ASN A 155 10.53 22.34 -12.74
N PRO A 156 11.05 23.39 -12.05
CA PRO A 156 11.72 23.18 -10.77
C PRO A 156 10.75 22.85 -9.64
N GLU A 157 9.48 23.26 -9.71
CA GLU A 157 8.60 23.26 -8.53
C GLU A 157 7.95 21.92 -8.19
N ILE A 158 7.65 21.07 -9.18
CA ILE A 158 6.96 19.79 -8.93
C ILE A 158 7.97 18.74 -8.45
N HIS A 159 9.09 18.56 -9.17
CA HIS A 159 10.09 17.57 -8.78
C HIS A 159 10.80 17.95 -7.49
N SER A 160 11.17 19.22 -7.28
CA SER A 160 11.93 19.63 -6.09
C SER A 160 11.22 19.23 -4.80
N LYS A 161 9.89 19.32 -4.76
CA LYS A 161 9.05 18.90 -3.63
C LYS A 161 8.98 17.38 -3.42
N LEU A 162 9.11 16.59 -4.49
CA LEU A 162 9.03 15.12 -4.47
C LEU A 162 10.40 14.42 -4.48
N CYS A 163 11.48 15.18 -4.67
CA CYS A 163 12.83 14.65 -4.80
C CYS A 163 13.27 13.83 -3.57
N PRO A 164 13.02 14.28 -2.31
CA PRO A 164 13.30 13.47 -1.13
C PRO A 164 12.55 12.14 -1.11
N GLU A 165 11.27 12.13 -1.45
CA GLU A 165 10.41 10.95 -1.46
C GLU A 165 10.78 9.98 -2.57
N TYR A 166 11.17 10.49 -3.74
CA TYR A 166 11.75 9.69 -4.81
C TYR A 166 13.08 9.06 -4.41
N LYS A 167 13.91 9.78 -3.64
CA LYS A 167 15.15 9.22 -3.09
C LYS A 167 14.81 8.07 -2.14
N LEU A 168 13.82 8.25 -1.26
CA LEU A 168 13.34 7.18 -0.38
C LEU A 168 12.81 6.00 -1.19
N ALA A 169 11.97 6.20 -2.21
CA ALA A 169 11.46 5.13 -3.07
C ALA A 169 12.59 4.35 -3.76
N LEU A 170 13.68 5.03 -4.13
CA LEU A 170 14.87 4.42 -4.68
C LEU A 170 15.73 3.70 -3.63
N LEU A 171 15.61 3.98 -2.33
CA LEU A 171 16.40 3.35 -1.27
C LEU A 171 15.66 2.23 -0.53
N VAL A 172 14.32 2.29 -0.48
CA VAL A 172 13.48 1.33 0.22
C VAL A 172 13.76 -0.11 -0.22
N HIS A 173 13.93 -0.95 0.77
CA HIS A 173 14.07 -2.39 0.65
C HIS A 173 12.90 -3.04 1.39
N ARG A 174 12.30 -4.11 0.84
CA ARG A 174 11.16 -4.76 1.52
C ARG A 174 11.62 -5.71 2.63
N GLU A 175 12.77 -6.36 2.48
CA GLU A 175 13.30 -7.31 3.45
C GLU A 175 14.36 -6.65 4.34
N SER A 176 13.94 -6.03 5.43
CA SER A 176 14.87 -5.59 6.47
C SER A 176 14.59 -6.40 7.72
N ASP A 177 15.62 -6.95 8.33
CA ASP A 177 15.54 -7.42 9.70
C ASP A 177 15.22 -6.20 10.57
N PHE A 178 14.10 -6.24 11.29
CA PHE A 178 13.70 -5.13 12.14
C PHE A 178 14.51 -5.17 13.43
N GLU A 179 15.06 -4.02 13.83
CA GLU A 179 15.65 -3.90 15.15
C GLU A 179 14.56 -4.00 16.23
N THR A 180 14.88 -4.66 17.35
CA THR A 180 13.97 -4.69 18.50
C THR A 180 13.87 -3.30 19.13
N VAL A 181 12.66 -2.75 19.16
CA VAL A 181 12.37 -1.43 19.68
C VAL A 181 12.04 -1.47 21.16
N PHE A 182 11.17 -2.38 21.58
CA PHE A 182 10.64 -2.43 22.93
C PHE A 182 11.27 -3.54 23.78
N ASP A 183 11.54 -3.23 25.05
CA ASP A 183 11.78 -4.28 26.04
C ASP A 183 10.44 -4.90 26.45
N THR A 184 10.09 -6.02 25.83
CA THR A 184 8.82 -6.73 26.04
C THR A 184 8.72 -7.43 27.39
N LYS A 185 9.70 -7.25 28.29
CA LYS A 185 9.70 -7.83 29.64
C LYS A 185 8.87 -7.03 30.65
N LYS A 186 8.69 -5.72 30.46
CA LYS A 186 7.95 -4.87 31.40
C LYS A 186 7.00 -3.93 30.68
N LEU A 187 5.72 -4.09 30.97
CA LEU A 187 4.66 -3.24 30.45
C LEU A 187 4.83 -1.81 31.00
N PRO A 188 4.71 -0.75 30.18
CA PRO A 188 4.77 0.62 30.67
C PRO A 188 3.71 0.87 31.74
N THR A 189 4.10 1.51 32.85
CA THR A 189 3.20 1.77 34.00
C THR A 189 2.29 2.97 33.81
N LYS A 190 2.56 3.82 32.81
CA LYS A 190 1.73 4.99 32.48
C LYS A 190 0.68 4.63 31.44
N ASN A 191 -0.55 5.10 31.63
CA ASN A 191 -1.62 4.96 30.64
C ASN A 191 -1.30 5.82 29.42
N PHE A 192 -0.80 5.21 28.34
CA PHE A 192 -0.50 5.92 27.11
C PHE A 192 -1.76 6.32 26.34
N THR A 193 -2.90 5.66 26.59
CA THR A 193 -4.15 5.91 25.87
C THR A 193 -4.70 7.30 26.11
N GLU A 194 -4.59 7.83 27.34
CA GLU A 194 -4.98 9.22 27.64
C GLU A 194 -4.07 10.21 26.90
N PHE A 195 -2.75 10.03 27.02
CA PHE A 195 -1.78 10.86 26.31
C PHE A 195 -2.00 10.83 24.78
N TYR A 196 -2.27 9.65 24.21
CA TYR A 196 -2.61 9.51 22.80
C TYR A 196 -3.84 10.32 22.44
N LYS A 197 -4.93 10.22 23.21
CA LYS A 197 -6.18 10.94 22.95
C LYS A 197 -6.00 12.47 22.97
N GLU A 198 -5.14 12.97 23.85
CA GLU A 198 -4.82 14.40 23.95
C GLU A 198 -3.94 14.92 22.80
N HIS A 199 -3.09 14.07 22.22
CA HIS A 199 -2.06 14.48 21.26
C HIS A 199 -2.23 13.89 19.86
N GLN A 200 -3.32 13.16 19.60
CA GLN A 200 -3.52 12.38 18.37
C GLN A 200 -3.35 13.21 17.09
N ASP A 201 -3.81 14.47 17.07
CA ASP A 201 -3.78 15.33 15.89
C ASP A 201 -2.35 15.65 15.42
N ASN A 202 -1.37 15.54 16.31
CA ASN A 202 0.04 15.82 16.04
C ASN A 202 0.91 14.56 15.99
N MET A 203 0.31 13.38 16.12
CA MET A 203 1.02 12.11 16.11
C MET A 203 1.16 11.55 14.69
N ASN A 204 2.30 10.95 14.40
CA ASN A 204 2.53 10.06 13.27
C ASN A 204 3.31 8.84 13.74
N LEU A 205 3.62 7.92 12.83
CA LEU A 205 4.31 6.69 13.18
C LEU A 205 5.68 6.93 13.87
N PHE A 206 6.47 7.91 13.40
CA PHE A 206 7.73 8.25 14.06
C PHE A 206 7.50 8.79 15.46
N THR A 207 6.66 9.81 15.63
CA THR A 207 6.47 10.43 16.94
C THR A 207 5.88 9.45 17.93
N LEU A 208 4.96 8.58 17.52
CA LEU A 208 4.40 7.53 18.35
C LEU A 208 5.51 6.61 18.89
N ILE A 209 6.34 6.07 18.01
CA ILE A 209 7.38 5.11 18.41
C ILE A 209 8.51 5.80 19.19
N GLU A 210 8.89 7.02 18.82
CA GLU A 210 9.88 7.81 19.58
C GLU A 210 9.40 8.11 21.01
N GLN A 211 8.12 8.46 21.20
CA GLN A 211 7.55 8.75 22.52
C GLN A 211 7.45 7.49 23.38
N LEU A 212 7.07 6.35 22.79
CA LEU A 212 6.93 5.09 23.51
C LEU A 212 8.28 4.45 23.88
N SER A 213 9.25 4.52 22.96
CA SER A 213 10.54 3.84 23.14
C SER A 213 11.62 4.72 23.78
N GLY A 214 11.45 6.04 23.74
CA GLY A 214 12.51 7.00 24.07
C GLY A 214 13.67 7.05 23.08
N LYS A 215 13.64 6.22 22.03
CA LYS A 215 14.66 6.18 20.97
C LYS A 215 14.35 7.22 19.90
N LYS A 216 15.37 7.73 19.22
CA LYS A 216 15.24 8.58 18.04
C LYS A 216 15.52 7.77 16.79
N PHE A 217 14.76 8.03 15.73
CA PHE A 217 14.88 7.32 14.46
C PHE A 217 15.20 8.28 13.33
N ASN A 218 15.93 7.81 12.31
CA ASN A 218 16.23 8.63 11.14
C ASN A 218 14.99 8.75 10.25
N LYS A 219 14.45 9.97 10.15
CA LYS A 219 13.23 10.28 9.37
C LYS A 219 13.51 10.49 7.89
N SER A 220 14.77 10.75 7.53
CA SER A 220 15.19 11.13 6.17
C SER A 220 16.46 10.38 5.77
N PRO A 221 16.42 9.03 5.68
CA PRO A 221 17.58 8.24 5.31
C PRO A 221 18.08 8.61 3.91
N SER A 222 19.38 8.80 3.82
CA SER A 222 20.07 9.26 2.60
C SER A 222 20.85 8.15 1.90
N THR A 223 21.08 7.05 2.61
CA THR A 223 21.79 5.85 2.15
C THR A 223 21.02 4.59 2.54
N ARG A 224 21.35 3.45 1.91
CA ARG A 224 20.73 2.16 2.26
C ARG A 224 21.06 1.70 3.68
N LEU A 225 22.23 2.05 4.20
CA LEU A 225 22.65 1.72 5.57
C LEU A 225 21.82 2.47 6.62
N GLU A 226 21.31 3.64 6.29
CA GLU A 226 20.43 4.41 7.17
C GLU A 226 18.97 3.92 7.15
N MET A 227 18.61 3.03 6.21
CA MET A 227 17.23 2.56 6.04
C MET A 227 16.76 1.61 7.15
N ASP A 228 17.67 0.93 7.86
CA ASP A 228 17.27 -0.08 8.85
C ASP A 228 16.49 0.55 10.01
N SER A 229 16.95 1.70 10.51
CA SER A 229 16.22 2.50 11.52
C SER A 229 14.86 2.99 10.99
N PHE A 230 14.78 3.42 9.74
CA PHE A 230 13.54 3.90 9.11
C PHE A 230 12.53 2.76 8.90
N THR A 231 12.98 1.62 8.37
CA THR A 231 12.16 0.44 8.11
C THR A 231 11.68 -0.23 9.40
N THR A 232 12.50 -0.17 10.46
CA THR A 232 12.12 -0.59 11.82
C THR A 232 10.87 0.15 12.31
N VAL A 233 10.72 1.44 12.03
CA VAL A 233 9.48 2.17 12.37
C VAL A 233 8.30 1.75 11.49
N CYS A 234 8.55 1.41 10.23
CA CYS A 234 7.50 0.99 9.29
C CYS A 234 6.77 -0.29 9.73
N GLN A 235 7.42 -1.18 10.49
CA GLN A 235 6.81 -2.43 10.98
C GLN A 235 5.54 -2.18 11.82
N PHE A 236 5.40 -0.99 12.40
CA PHE A 236 4.26 -0.63 13.25
C PHE A 236 3.05 -0.14 12.47
N THR A 237 3.14 0.06 11.15
CA THR A 237 2.07 0.70 10.36
C THR A 237 0.74 -0.02 10.48
N PHE A 238 0.71 -1.35 10.37
CA PHE A 238 -0.52 -2.13 10.46
C PHE A 238 -1.14 -2.00 11.84
N THR A 239 -0.38 -2.31 12.90
CA THR A 239 -0.91 -2.23 14.28
C THR A 239 -1.33 -0.81 14.67
N ALA A 240 -0.52 0.21 14.36
CA ALA A 240 -0.87 1.60 14.69
C ALA A 240 -2.09 2.09 13.90
N THR A 241 -2.24 1.69 12.63
CA THR A 241 -3.45 1.97 11.83
C THR A 241 -4.67 1.29 12.43
N LEU A 242 -4.56 0.03 12.85
CA LEU A 242 -5.64 -0.69 13.51
C LEU A 242 -6.03 -0.05 14.85
N LEU A 243 -5.07 0.36 15.67
CA LEU A 243 -5.35 1.06 16.93
C LEU A 243 -6.09 2.39 16.66
N ASN A 244 -5.67 3.14 15.64
CA ASN A 244 -6.37 4.35 15.21
C ASN A 244 -7.81 4.05 14.76
N ALA A 245 -8.00 2.99 13.98
CA ALA A 245 -9.33 2.55 13.55
C ALA A 245 -10.21 2.09 14.73
N LEU A 246 -9.64 1.38 15.72
CA LEU A 246 -10.32 0.98 16.95
C LEU A 246 -10.72 2.20 17.79
N ASP A 247 -9.90 3.25 17.85
CA ASP A 247 -10.27 4.50 18.52
C ASP A 247 -11.41 5.22 17.81
N GLY A 248 -11.37 5.29 16.48
CA GLY A 248 -12.47 5.77 15.64
C GLY A 248 -13.77 4.95 15.81
N ALA A 249 -13.64 3.69 16.20
CA ALA A 249 -14.77 2.80 16.54
C ALA A 249 -15.12 2.77 18.04
N LYS A 250 -14.46 3.59 18.87
CA LYS A 250 -14.63 3.62 20.34
C LYS A 250 -14.34 2.30 21.05
N LEU A 251 -13.57 1.42 20.42
CA LEU A 251 -13.13 0.13 20.97
C LEU A 251 -11.76 0.20 21.65
N LEU A 252 -11.01 1.30 21.48
CA LEU A 252 -9.72 1.53 22.13
C LEU A 252 -9.89 2.04 23.58
N GLN A 253 -10.05 1.11 24.51
CA GLN A 253 -10.32 1.41 25.93
C GLN A 253 -9.30 0.71 26.84
N PRO A 254 -8.70 1.42 27.81
CA PRO A 254 -7.59 0.89 28.62
C PRO A 254 -8.00 -0.29 29.51
N ASP A 255 -9.28 -0.38 29.86
CA ASP A 255 -9.89 -1.41 30.68
C ASP A 255 -10.43 -2.62 29.90
N ARG A 256 -10.31 -2.62 28.56
CA ARG A 256 -10.76 -3.73 27.73
C ARG A 256 -9.98 -5.01 28.02
N GLU A 257 -10.70 -6.12 28.25
CA GLU A 257 -10.12 -7.41 28.64
C GLU A 257 -9.99 -8.42 27.50
N SER A 258 -10.84 -8.32 26.47
CA SER A 258 -10.81 -9.20 25.31
C SER A 258 -11.10 -8.48 23.99
N LEU A 259 -10.51 -8.97 22.90
CA LEU A 259 -10.71 -8.41 21.57
C LEU A 259 -10.55 -9.48 20.49
N ASN A 260 -11.56 -9.63 19.63
CA ASN A 260 -11.56 -10.51 18.46
C ASN A 260 -11.64 -9.69 17.17
N ILE A 261 -10.56 -9.68 16.39
CA ILE A 261 -10.44 -8.89 15.15
C ILE A 261 -10.34 -9.82 13.95
N HIS A 262 -11.10 -9.51 12.89
CA HIS A 262 -10.91 -10.14 11.57
C HIS A 262 -10.15 -9.19 10.66
N ILE A 263 -9.02 -9.63 10.10
CA ILE A 263 -8.32 -8.94 9.01
C ILE A 263 -8.74 -9.60 7.70
N VAL A 264 -9.45 -8.86 6.86
CA VAL A 264 -10.06 -9.35 5.61
C VAL A 264 -9.26 -8.87 4.41
N GLY A 265 -9.01 -9.76 3.46
CA GLY A 265 -8.14 -9.48 2.32
C GLY A 265 -6.66 -9.64 2.66
N ALA A 266 -6.34 -10.49 3.65
CA ALA A 266 -4.97 -10.69 4.10
C ALA A 266 -4.11 -11.38 3.02
N LYS A 267 -2.93 -10.84 2.75
CA LYS A 267 -1.95 -11.30 1.74
C LYS A 267 -0.70 -11.86 2.42
N GLN A 268 0.05 -12.71 1.70
CA GLN A 268 1.23 -13.38 2.29
C GLN A 268 2.45 -12.43 2.39
N GLU A 269 2.54 -11.45 1.50
CA GLU A 269 3.66 -10.53 1.34
C GLU A 269 3.70 -9.45 2.43
N GLU A 270 2.68 -9.38 3.29
CA GLU A 270 2.56 -8.38 4.34
C GLU A 270 2.99 -8.96 5.70
N THR A 271 4.01 -8.34 6.30
CA THR A 271 4.33 -8.58 7.72
C THR A 271 3.38 -7.77 8.58
N TYR A 272 2.19 -8.32 8.84
CA TYR A 272 1.16 -7.63 9.62
C TYR A 272 1.56 -7.37 11.07
N PHE A 273 2.15 -8.37 11.72
CA PHE A 273 2.33 -8.38 13.18
C PHE A 273 3.66 -9.02 13.58
N THR A 274 4.53 -8.21 14.18
CA THR A 274 5.75 -8.60 14.90
C THR A 274 5.54 -8.55 16.42
N VAL A 275 6.46 -9.13 17.19
CA VAL A 275 6.48 -9.05 18.67
C VAL A 275 6.40 -7.60 19.15
N ASP A 276 7.20 -6.71 18.56
CA ASP A 276 7.21 -5.30 18.89
C ASP A 276 5.90 -4.62 18.50
N SER A 277 5.40 -4.86 17.28
CA SER A 277 4.14 -4.25 16.85
C SER A 277 2.97 -4.67 17.75
N CYS A 278 2.91 -5.93 18.17
CA CYS A 278 1.88 -6.45 19.06
C CYS A 278 1.97 -5.84 20.48
N SER A 279 3.16 -5.40 20.89
CA SER A 279 3.34 -4.72 22.17
C SER A 279 2.47 -3.46 22.27
N LEU A 280 2.17 -2.79 21.15
CA LEU A 280 1.28 -1.64 21.14
C LEU A 280 -0.13 -1.97 21.65
N PHE A 281 -0.70 -3.15 21.36
CA PHE A 281 -2.03 -3.49 21.88
C PHE A 281 -2.06 -3.45 23.41
N TYR A 282 -1.02 -3.97 24.05
CA TYR A 282 -0.94 -4.03 25.51
C TYR A 282 -0.54 -2.71 26.15
N ILE A 283 0.20 -1.86 25.42
CA ILE A 283 0.51 -0.49 25.86
C ILE A 283 -0.77 0.36 25.91
N PHE A 284 -1.65 0.22 24.92
CA PHE A 284 -2.90 0.98 24.84
C PHE A 284 -4.07 0.33 25.61
N MET A 285 -4.06 -1.00 25.76
CA MET A 285 -5.08 -1.76 26.48
C MET A 285 -4.40 -2.64 27.54
N PRO A 286 -3.92 -2.05 28.65
CA PRO A 286 -3.15 -2.77 29.66
C PRO A 286 -3.92 -3.88 30.38
N LYS A 287 -5.26 -3.90 30.34
CA LYS A 287 -6.09 -5.01 30.86
C LYS A 287 -6.39 -6.11 29.85
N LEU A 288 -5.91 -6.00 28.61
CA LEU A 288 -6.20 -6.98 27.55
C LEU A 288 -5.54 -8.33 27.86
N HIS A 289 -6.33 -9.35 28.17
CA HIS A 289 -5.86 -10.71 28.46
C HIS A 289 -6.06 -11.67 27.28
N SER A 290 -7.05 -11.40 26.42
CA SER A 290 -7.37 -12.23 25.26
C SER A 290 -7.38 -11.39 23.98
N LEU A 291 -6.40 -11.61 23.10
CA LEU A 291 -6.36 -11.00 21.78
C LEU A 291 -6.35 -12.09 20.71
N LYS A 292 -7.44 -12.19 19.94
CA LYS A 292 -7.57 -13.07 18.79
C LYS A 292 -7.61 -12.23 17.52
N ILE A 293 -6.68 -12.51 16.61
CA ILE A 293 -6.64 -11.90 15.28
C ILE A 293 -6.77 -13.00 14.25
N THR A 294 -7.78 -12.92 13.40
CA THR A 294 -8.01 -13.89 12.32
C THR A 294 -7.69 -13.24 10.97
N LEU A 295 -6.60 -13.68 10.34
CA LEU A 295 -6.17 -13.27 9.00
C LEU A 295 -6.87 -14.12 7.95
N ILE A 296 -7.65 -13.48 7.07
CA ILE A 296 -8.52 -14.16 6.10
C ILE A 296 -8.24 -13.60 4.70
N GLY A 297 -7.81 -14.47 3.79
CA GLY A 297 -7.58 -14.11 2.39
C GLY A 297 -7.21 -15.32 1.54
N PRO A 298 -7.50 -15.30 0.23
CA PRO A 298 -7.25 -16.44 -0.67
C PRO A 298 -5.76 -16.71 -0.91
N GLU A 299 -4.91 -15.71 -0.72
CA GLU A 299 -3.46 -15.75 -1.00
C GLU A 299 -2.63 -16.17 0.22
N ILE A 300 -3.21 -16.16 1.43
CA ILE A 300 -2.44 -16.46 2.65
C ILE A 300 -2.02 -17.93 2.69
N THR A 301 -0.74 -18.20 2.91
CA THR A 301 -0.23 -19.55 3.17
C THR A 301 0.46 -19.69 4.53
N LEU A 302 0.56 -18.58 5.28
CA LEU A 302 1.13 -18.57 6.62
C LEU A 302 0.34 -19.51 7.54
N PRO A 303 1.01 -20.38 8.32
CA PRO A 303 0.34 -21.19 9.32
C PRO A 303 -0.21 -20.29 10.44
N SER A 304 -1.17 -20.80 11.20
CA SER A 304 -1.62 -20.12 12.43
C SER A 304 -0.50 -20.17 13.47
N TYR A 305 -0.31 -19.08 14.21
CA TYR A 305 0.79 -18.94 15.16
C TYR A 305 0.39 -18.05 16.34
N THR A 306 1.25 -18.01 17.35
CA THR A 306 1.06 -17.17 18.53
C THR A 306 2.26 -16.27 18.71
N ILE A 307 2.01 -15.02 19.12
CA ILE A 307 3.05 -14.09 19.52
C ILE A 307 2.93 -13.88 21.02
N GLU A 308 4.02 -14.07 21.74
CA GLU A 308 4.10 -13.73 23.17
C GLU A 308 4.78 -12.37 23.35
N CYS A 309 4.15 -11.48 24.11
CA CYS A 309 4.76 -10.23 24.57
C CYS A 309 4.18 -9.84 25.93
N PHE A 310 5.03 -9.31 26.83
CA PHE A 310 4.66 -9.00 28.22
C PHE A 310 4.03 -10.18 28.98
N GLY A 311 4.42 -11.42 28.68
CA GLY A 311 3.85 -12.64 29.26
C GLY A 311 2.39 -12.90 28.86
N ARG A 312 1.92 -12.27 27.77
CA ARG A 312 0.57 -12.44 27.22
C ARG A 312 0.64 -12.94 25.78
N ILE A 313 -0.43 -13.63 25.36
CA ILE A 313 -0.47 -14.31 24.06
C ILE A 313 -1.44 -13.61 23.11
N VAL A 314 -0.92 -13.21 21.95
CA VAL A 314 -1.71 -12.84 20.78
C VAL A 314 -1.90 -14.08 19.92
N LYS A 315 -3.15 -14.50 19.73
CA LYS A 315 -3.48 -15.66 18.89
C LYS A 315 -3.76 -15.21 17.46
N LEU A 316 -2.88 -15.58 16.53
CA LEU A 316 -3.01 -15.29 15.10
C LEU A 316 -3.48 -16.54 14.36
N THR A 317 -4.74 -16.50 13.93
CA THR A 317 -5.36 -17.60 13.17
C THR A 317 -5.38 -17.22 11.69
N THR A 318 -4.94 -18.10 10.82
CA THR A 318 -4.90 -17.88 9.37
C THR A 318 -5.94 -18.74 8.65
N LYS A 319 -6.62 -18.17 7.66
CA LYS A 319 -7.67 -18.83 6.88
C LYS A 319 -7.52 -18.50 5.40
N LYS A 320 -7.07 -19.49 4.63
CA LYS A 320 -6.91 -19.40 3.18
C LYS A 320 -8.25 -19.56 2.47
N MET A 321 -9.03 -18.48 2.40
CA MET A 321 -10.34 -18.45 1.75
C MET A 321 -10.83 -17.02 1.55
N PHE A 322 -11.85 -16.85 0.72
CA PHE A 322 -12.63 -15.63 0.66
C PHE A 322 -13.53 -15.47 1.89
N TYR A 323 -13.81 -14.23 2.30
CA TYR A 323 -14.49 -13.94 3.56
C TYR A 323 -15.96 -14.39 3.58
N GLU A 324 -16.64 -14.38 2.43
CA GLU A 324 -18.01 -14.88 2.30
C GLU A 324 -18.15 -16.35 2.70
N ASN A 325 -17.10 -17.14 2.49
CA ASN A 325 -17.05 -18.57 2.83
C ASN A 325 -16.58 -18.80 4.28
N PHE A 326 -16.16 -17.74 4.98
CA PHE A 326 -15.68 -17.86 6.34
C PHE A 326 -16.84 -17.94 7.33
N HIS A 327 -16.84 -19.01 8.12
CA HIS A 327 -17.77 -19.22 9.22
C HIS A 327 -16.97 -19.44 10.50
N ASP A 328 -16.97 -18.45 11.38
CA ASP A 328 -16.50 -18.64 12.74
C ASP A 328 -17.67 -19.11 13.61
N ASN A 329 -17.76 -20.43 13.83
CA ASN A 329 -18.79 -21.02 14.68
C ASN A 329 -18.54 -20.77 16.17
N THR A 330 -17.41 -20.15 16.54
CA THR A 330 -16.98 -20.00 17.94
C THR A 330 -17.17 -18.60 18.49
N SER A 331 -16.95 -17.55 17.70
CA SER A 331 -17.14 -16.17 18.17
C SER A 331 -17.30 -15.16 17.04
N LYS A 332 -18.26 -14.25 17.18
CA LYS A 332 -18.42 -13.06 16.33
C LYS A 332 -17.20 -12.12 16.47
N PRO A 333 -16.74 -11.42 15.42
CA PRO A 333 -15.71 -10.38 15.58
C PRO A 333 -16.25 -9.18 16.35
N ASP A 334 -15.38 -8.50 17.09
CA ASP A 334 -15.64 -7.16 17.65
C ASP A 334 -15.40 -6.07 16.61
N PHE A 335 -14.43 -6.30 15.72
CA PHE A 335 -13.99 -5.36 14.69
C PHE A 335 -13.50 -6.08 13.44
N ILE A 336 -13.71 -5.46 12.28
CA ILE A 336 -13.22 -5.97 11.00
C ILE A 336 -12.33 -4.92 10.33
N MET A 337 -11.13 -5.30 9.91
CA MET A 337 -10.17 -4.42 9.24
C MET A 337 -9.82 -4.95 7.85
N CYS A 338 -9.86 -4.09 6.84
CA CYS A 338 -9.45 -4.43 5.47
C CYS A 338 -8.29 -3.51 5.04
N TYR A 339 -7.10 -4.05 4.86
CA TYR A 339 -5.94 -3.23 4.45
C TYR A 339 -5.81 -3.19 2.93
N ASN A 340 -5.76 -1.99 2.35
CA ASN A 340 -5.54 -1.73 0.91
C ASN A 340 -6.29 -2.75 0.03
N CYS A 341 -7.58 -2.91 0.33
CA CYS A 341 -8.39 -4.04 -0.13
C CYS A 341 -8.83 -3.92 -1.59
N GLY A 342 -8.90 -2.70 -2.13
CA GLY A 342 -9.21 -2.46 -3.53
C GLY A 342 -10.63 -2.91 -3.89
N PHE A 343 -11.63 -2.57 -3.07
CA PHE A 343 -13.02 -3.01 -3.32
C PHE A 343 -13.51 -2.64 -4.74
N SER A 344 -13.03 -1.51 -5.26
CA SER A 344 -13.37 -0.96 -6.57
C SER A 344 -12.48 -1.43 -7.72
N GLU A 345 -11.42 -2.21 -7.44
CA GLU A 345 -10.42 -2.65 -8.44
C GLU A 345 -10.83 -3.92 -9.20
N GLU A 346 -11.95 -4.56 -8.86
CA GLU A 346 -12.50 -5.66 -9.66
C GLU A 346 -12.98 -5.16 -11.03
N PRO A 347 -12.77 -5.93 -12.12
CA PRO A 347 -12.94 -5.42 -13.47
C PRO A 347 -14.41 -5.04 -13.73
N TRP A 348 -14.63 -3.73 -13.83
CA TRP A 348 -15.87 -3.12 -14.29
C TRP A 348 -16.26 -3.70 -15.66
N GLY A 349 -17.24 -4.60 -15.64
CA GLY A 349 -17.64 -5.40 -16.81
C GLY A 349 -19.15 -5.55 -17.02
N VAL A 350 -20.00 -4.91 -16.19
CA VAL A 350 -21.45 -4.84 -16.43
C VAL A 350 -22.01 -3.52 -15.88
N PRO A 351 -22.88 -2.80 -16.59
CA PRO A 351 -23.69 -1.75 -15.99
C PRO A 351 -24.56 -2.37 -14.90
N PHE A 352 -24.32 -2.00 -13.65
CA PHE A 352 -25.34 -2.10 -12.61
C PHE A 352 -26.34 -0.98 -12.94
N GLU A 353 -27.45 -1.30 -13.61
CA GLU A 353 -28.53 -0.33 -13.83
C GLU A 353 -29.18 0.00 -12.48
N ILE A 354 -28.66 1.03 -11.81
CA ILE A 354 -29.41 1.81 -10.84
C ILE A 354 -30.12 2.89 -11.64
N PRO A 355 -31.47 2.97 -11.61
CA PRO A 355 -32.20 4.04 -12.28
C PRO A 355 -31.61 5.41 -11.90
N GLY A 356 -31.05 6.14 -12.88
CA GLY A 356 -30.60 7.52 -12.71
C GLY A 356 -29.09 7.80 -12.77
N PHE A 357 -28.21 6.83 -13.08
CA PHE A 357 -26.75 7.11 -13.14
C PHE A 357 -26.08 6.63 -14.44
N LYS A 358 -25.41 7.55 -15.17
CA LYS A 358 -24.55 7.25 -16.33
C LYS A 358 -23.10 7.60 -15.97
N THR A 359 -22.22 6.60 -15.80
CA THR A 359 -20.78 6.84 -15.67
C THR A 359 -20.10 6.80 -17.05
N GLN A 360 -19.22 7.77 -17.30
CA GLN A 360 -18.42 7.90 -18.53
C GLN A 360 -16.97 7.49 -18.26
N HIS A 361 -16.62 6.20 -18.24
CA HIS A 361 -15.24 5.76 -18.48
C HIS A 361 -15.24 4.36 -19.13
N VAL A 362 -14.36 4.20 -20.13
CA VAL A 362 -14.39 3.23 -21.22
C VAL A 362 -14.11 1.78 -20.76
N LEU A 363 -15.02 0.87 -21.13
CA LEU A 363 -15.02 -0.57 -20.82
C LEU A 363 -14.30 -1.40 -21.92
N MET A 364 -13.57 -2.46 -21.53
CA MET A 364 -13.27 -3.60 -22.41
C MET A 364 -14.04 -4.86 -21.95
N PRO A 365 -14.45 -5.77 -22.85
CA PRO A 365 -15.58 -6.67 -22.62
C PRO A 365 -15.15 -8.13 -22.47
N HIS A 366 -14.84 -8.57 -21.26
CA HIS A 366 -14.86 -10.00 -20.87
C HIS A 366 -14.76 -10.16 -19.36
N MET A 367 -15.91 -10.18 -18.68
CA MET A 367 -16.31 -11.13 -17.61
C MET A 367 -17.60 -10.59 -16.94
N GLN A 368 -18.69 -11.33 -17.13
CA GLN A 368 -20.03 -10.99 -16.67
C GLN A 368 -20.35 -11.80 -15.40
N HIS A 369 -20.46 -11.18 -14.21
CA HIS A 369 -21.34 -11.68 -13.13
C HIS A 369 -21.61 -10.64 -12.03
N PRO A 370 -22.87 -10.44 -11.55
CA PRO A 370 -23.24 -9.52 -10.45
C PRO A 370 -22.84 -10.00 -9.04
N ASP A 371 -21.85 -10.89 -8.94
CA ASP A 371 -21.61 -11.70 -7.74
C ASP A 371 -20.11 -11.95 -7.55
N THR A 372 -19.37 -10.85 -7.60
CA THR A 372 -17.93 -10.84 -7.42
C THR A 372 -17.54 -11.11 -5.97
N SER A 373 -16.29 -11.50 -5.75
CA SER A 373 -15.76 -11.83 -4.41
C SER A 373 -15.94 -10.68 -3.43
N TRP A 374 -15.64 -9.43 -3.83
CA TRP A 374 -15.79 -8.30 -2.92
C TRP A 374 -17.23 -7.90 -2.62
N VAL A 375 -18.17 -8.03 -3.57
CA VAL A 375 -19.60 -7.83 -3.26
C VAL A 375 -20.06 -8.83 -2.20
N ARG A 376 -19.73 -10.11 -2.37
CA ARG A 376 -20.09 -11.16 -1.39
C ARG A 376 -19.38 -10.95 -0.05
N GLY A 377 -18.11 -10.57 -0.07
CA GLY A 377 -17.33 -10.24 1.12
C GLY A 377 -17.91 -9.05 1.89
N LEU A 378 -18.26 -7.94 1.21
CA LEU A 378 -18.87 -6.77 1.86
C LEU A 378 -20.26 -7.10 2.42
N ARG A 379 -21.09 -7.87 1.71
CA ARG A 379 -22.37 -8.36 2.24
C ARG A 379 -22.15 -9.12 3.55
N LYS A 380 -21.13 -9.99 3.61
CA LYS A 380 -20.75 -10.72 4.81
C LYS A 380 -20.27 -9.78 5.93
N ILE A 381 -19.40 -8.82 5.65
CA ILE A 381 -18.95 -7.80 6.62
C ILE A 381 -20.15 -7.06 7.22
N LEU A 382 -21.04 -6.55 6.37
CA LEU A 382 -22.24 -5.82 6.80
C LEU A 382 -23.20 -6.70 7.62
N SER A 383 -23.30 -8.00 7.31
CA SER A 383 -24.14 -8.94 8.06
C SER A 383 -23.73 -9.10 9.52
N HIS A 384 -22.45 -8.87 9.85
CA HIS A 384 -21.99 -8.94 11.23
C HIS A 384 -22.55 -7.80 12.09
N LYS A 385 -22.93 -6.66 11.52
CA LYS A 385 -23.38 -5.48 12.31
C LYS A 385 -22.37 -5.06 13.38
N VAL A 386 -21.09 -5.05 13.04
CA VAL A 386 -20.00 -4.57 13.90
C VAL A 386 -19.25 -3.45 13.20
N PRO A 387 -18.51 -2.60 13.94
CA PRO A 387 -17.68 -1.59 13.31
C PRO A 387 -16.62 -2.24 12.43
N PHE A 388 -16.30 -1.57 11.33
CA PHE A 388 -15.26 -2.02 10.42
C PHE A 388 -14.51 -0.83 9.84
N ALA A 389 -13.29 -1.06 9.38
CA ALA A 389 -12.51 -0.06 8.68
C ALA A 389 -11.82 -0.65 7.46
N PHE A 390 -11.51 0.23 6.52
CA PHE A 390 -10.69 -0.12 5.37
C PHE A 390 -9.73 1.01 5.02
N THR A 391 -8.60 0.64 4.41
CA THR A 391 -7.59 1.57 3.93
C THR A 391 -7.38 1.48 2.44
N SER A 392 -6.86 2.56 1.87
CA SER A 392 -6.55 2.69 0.43
C SER A 392 -5.19 3.38 0.24
N TYR A 393 -4.59 3.23 -0.94
CA TYR A 393 -3.31 3.85 -1.25
C TYR A 393 -3.45 5.34 -1.60
N THR A 394 -4.52 5.71 -2.29
CA THR A 394 -4.75 7.06 -2.82
C THR A 394 -6.11 7.63 -2.41
N LYS A 395 -6.28 8.95 -2.56
CA LYS A 395 -7.54 9.62 -2.21
C LYS A 395 -8.66 9.25 -3.20
N SER A 396 -8.33 9.08 -4.48
CA SER A 396 -9.26 8.63 -5.51
C SER A 396 -9.76 7.22 -5.23
N GLU A 397 -8.87 6.28 -4.91
CA GLU A 397 -9.25 4.91 -4.53
C GLU A 397 -10.22 4.91 -3.36
N LEU A 398 -9.92 5.65 -2.29
CA LEU A 398 -10.82 5.74 -1.13
C LEU A 398 -12.21 6.25 -1.53
N ALA A 399 -12.28 7.24 -2.44
CA ALA A 399 -13.55 7.76 -2.93
C ALA A 399 -14.34 6.69 -3.70
N ASP A 400 -13.67 5.93 -4.57
CA ASP A 400 -14.29 4.85 -5.35
C ASP A 400 -14.74 3.69 -4.44
N GLU A 401 -13.92 3.30 -3.47
CA GLU A 401 -14.25 2.28 -2.46
C GLU A 401 -15.45 2.70 -1.61
N MET A 402 -15.54 3.98 -1.22
CA MET A 402 -16.68 4.53 -0.49
C MET A 402 -17.98 4.49 -1.31
N VAL A 403 -17.90 4.81 -2.60
CA VAL A 403 -19.05 4.70 -3.52
C VAL A 403 -19.48 3.24 -3.66
N PHE A 404 -18.53 2.33 -3.82
CA PHE A 404 -18.80 0.90 -3.94
C PHE A 404 -19.44 0.34 -2.66
N MET A 405 -18.86 0.60 -1.49
CA MET A 405 -19.39 0.17 -0.19
C MET A 405 -20.79 0.73 0.07
N ARG A 406 -21.00 2.03 -0.21
CA ARG A 406 -22.33 2.67 -0.10
C ARG A 406 -23.37 1.91 -0.93
N ARG A 407 -23.08 1.62 -2.19
CA ARG A 407 -24.01 0.90 -3.09
C ARG A 407 -24.34 -0.50 -2.57
N VAL A 408 -23.35 -1.24 -2.07
CA VAL A 408 -23.58 -2.55 -1.46
C VAL A 408 -24.45 -2.43 -0.20
N ALA A 409 -24.19 -1.43 0.64
CA ALA A 409 -24.96 -1.17 1.86
C ALA A 409 -26.41 -0.73 1.59
N GLU A 410 -26.64 0.08 0.56
CA GLU A 410 -27.97 0.48 0.09
C GLU A 410 -28.74 -0.73 -0.44
N HIS A 411 -28.08 -1.56 -1.26
CA HIS A 411 -28.67 -2.77 -1.83
C HIS A 411 -29.11 -3.79 -0.76
N VAL A 412 -28.37 -3.92 0.35
CA VAL A 412 -28.77 -4.78 1.49
C VAL A 412 -29.66 -4.05 2.51
N GLY A 413 -30.02 -2.79 2.29
CA GLY A 413 -30.94 -2.04 3.15
C GLY A 413 -30.40 -1.62 4.51
N VAL A 414 -29.07 -1.47 4.65
CA VAL A 414 -28.43 -1.10 5.93
C VAL A 414 -27.70 0.24 5.93
N TYR A 415 -27.61 0.91 4.77
CA TYR A 415 -26.86 2.16 4.66
C TYR A 415 -27.30 3.23 5.67
N ASP A 416 -28.60 3.41 5.87
CA ASP A 416 -29.15 4.37 6.83
C ASP A 416 -28.82 4.03 8.30
N GLN A 417 -28.31 2.84 8.59
CA GLN A 417 -27.88 2.41 9.92
C GLN A 417 -26.39 2.63 10.15
N LEU A 418 -25.63 2.99 9.10
CA LEU A 418 -24.20 3.23 9.15
C LEU A 418 -23.87 4.71 9.34
N THR A 419 -22.69 4.97 9.89
CA THR A 419 -22.11 6.31 9.99
C THR A 419 -20.59 6.24 9.91
N GLY A 420 -19.98 7.16 9.18
CA GLY A 420 -18.52 7.31 9.14
C GLY A 420 -18.05 8.18 10.30
N VAL A 421 -17.01 7.75 11.03
CA VAL A 421 -16.45 8.54 12.15
C VAL A 421 -15.09 9.13 11.80
N GLN A 422 -14.28 8.42 11.00
CA GLN A 422 -12.98 8.88 10.55
C GLN A 422 -12.88 8.68 9.04
N LEU A 423 -12.64 9.77 8.32
CA LEU A 423 -12.46 9.79 6.86
C LEU A 423 -11.27 10.67 6.52
N GLY A 424 -10.28 10.10 5.84
CA GLY A 424 -9.19 10.87 5.25
C GLY A 424 -7.82 10.22 5.44
N ARG A 425 -6.78 11.06 5.50
CA ARG A 425 -5.39 10.62 5.54
C ARG A 425 -5.07 10.01 6.89
N ASN A 426 -4.62 8.75 6.88
CA ASN A 426 -4.16 8.04 8.06
C ASN A 426 -2.77 8.53 8.48
N ALA A 427 -2.65 8.98 9.72
CA ALA A 427 -1.39 9.46 10.29
C ALA A 427 -0.35 8.34 10.49
N PHE A 428 -0.80 7.08 10.55
CA PHE A 428 0.03 5.89 10.78
C PHE A 428 0.25 5.04 9.51
N LYS A 429 0.02 5.65 8.34
CA LYS A 429 0.32 5.04 7.04
C LYS A 429 1.76 4.55 6.96
N ASP A 430 2.02 3.64 6.03
CA ASP A 430 3.39 3.23 5.74
C ASP A 430 4.21 4.45 5.32
N LEU A 431 5.46 4.49 5.77
CA LEU A 431 6.38 5.59 5.48
C LEU A 431 7.12 5.36 4.16
N ARG A 432 7.13 4.13 3.66
CA ARG A 432 7.80 3.73 2.43
C ARG A 432 6.98 4.19 1.21
N PRO A 433 7.49 5.13 0.40
CA PRO A 433 6.79 5.56 -0.80
C PRO A 433 6.91 4.50 -1.90
N MET A 434 5.83 4.30 -2.65
CA MET A 434 5.77 3.46 -3.82
C MET A 434 5.46 4.30 -5.06
N GLN A 435 6.10 3.97 -6.17
CA GLN A 435 5.88 4.70 -7.42
C GLN A 435 4.52 4.35 -8.02
N ASN A 436 3.73 5.37 -8.34
CA ASN A 436 2.57 5.16 -9.17
C ASN A 436 3.01 4.82 -10.60
N CYS A 437 2.66 3.62 -11.04
CA CYS A 437 2.99 3.15 -12.38
C CYS A 437 2.07 3.78 -13.42
N ASP A 438 0.85 4.21 -13.04
CA ASP A 438 0.01 5.05 -13.90
C ASP A 438 0.51 6.49 -13.88
N LYS A 439 1.06 6.93 -15.02
CA LYS A 439 1.59 8.29 -15.16
C LYS A 439 0.50 9.33 -15.37
N THR A 440 -0.73 8.91 -15.63
CA THR A 440 -1.90 9.80 -15.74
C THR A 440 -2.51 10.14 -14.39
N ALA A 441 -2.17 9.39 -13.33
CA ALA A 441 -2.61 9.67 -11.98
C ALA A 441 -2.09 11.01 -11.44
N GLU A 442 -2.89 11.61 -10.56
CA GLU A 442 -2.58 12.84 -9.84
C GLU A 442 -1.40 12.59 -8.88
N GLU A 443 -1.50 11.56 -8.03
CA GLU A 443 -0.41 11.18 -7.14
C GLU A 443 0.69 10.39 -7.89
N LYS A 444 1.90 10.95 -7.95
CA LYS A 444 3.09 10.27 -8.52
C LYS A 444 3.68 9.21 -7.59
N LEU A 445 3.44 9.35 -6.29
CA LEU A 445 3.87 8.43 -5.23
C LEU A 445 2.68 8.15 -4.33
N PHE A 446 2.56 6.91 -3.88
CA PHE A 446 1.53 6.50 -2.93
C PHE A 446 2.14 5.67 -1.80
N TYR A 447 1.35 5.38 -0.77
CA TYR A 447 1.83 4.74 0.45
C TYR A 447 0.82 3.70 0.90
N GLY A 448 1.27 2.59 1.49
CA GLY A 448 0.38 1.62 2.11
C GLY A 448 -0.40 2.26 3.25
N ASN A 449 -1.68 1.91 3.39
CA ASN A 449 -2.56 2.40 4.46
C ASN A 449 -2.68 3.94 4.50
N CYS A 450 -2.55 4.63 3.36
CA CYS A 450 -2.46 6.09 3.29
C CYS A 450 -3.78 6.78 3.63
N GLN A 451 -4.87 6.27 3.09
CA GLN A 451 -6.22 6.73 3.35
C GLN A 451 -6.94 5.70 4.21
N MET A 452 -7.89 6.16 5.02
CA MET A 452 -8.68 5.29 5.88
C MET A 452 -10.12 5.78 6.00
N CYS A 453 -11.04 4.82 6.06
CA CYS A 453 -12.41 5.03 6.49
C CYS A 453 -12.76 4.08 7.64
N VAL A 454 -13.36 4.62 8.70
CA VAL A 454 -13.94 3.86 9.80
C VAL A 454 -15.46 3.99 9.77
N MET A 455 -16.14 2.85 9.62
CA MET A 455 -17.57 2.70 9.53
C MET A 455 -18.13 2.11 10.83
N ASN A 456 -19.04 2.86 11.45
CA ASN A 456 -19.73 2.49 12.68
C ASN A 456 -21.22 2.27 12.42
N TRP A 457 -21.86 1.51 13.30
CA TRP A 457 -23.30 1.38 13.31
C TRP A 457 -23.91 2.39 14.28
N LYS A 458 -24.97 3.09 13.86
CA LYS A 458 -25.63 4.14 14.65
C LYS A 458 -26.08 3.66 16.04
N HIS A 459 -26.47 2.39 16.18
CA HIS A 459 -26.89 1.85 17.48
C HIS A 459 -25.73 1.78 18.48
N ILE A 460 -24.53 1.42 18.02
CA ILE A 460 -23.32 1.33 18.86
C ILE A 460 -22.95 2.71 19.43
N LEU A 461 -23.13 3.77 18.64
CA LEU A 461 -22.85 5.14 19.10
C LEU A 461 -23.98 5.75 19.95
N ARG A 462 -25.22 5.27 19.79
CA ARG A 462 -26.36 5.75 20.60
C ARG A 462 -26.35 5.21 22.03
N ASP A 463 -25.80 4.02 22.23
CA ASP A 463 -25.72 3.41 23.57
C ASP A 463 -24.86 4.25 24.55
N GLU A 464 -23.88 5.01 24.05
CA GLU A 464 -23.14 5.99 24.88
C GLU A 464 -24.01 7.17 25.33
N PHE A 465 -24.85 7.71 24.45
CA PHE A 465 -25.78 8.78 24.85
C PHE A 465 -26.79 8.28 25.88
N SER A 466 -27.23 7.02 25.83
CA SER A 466 -28.07 6.45 26.89
C SER A 466 -27.32 6.25 28.21
N TYR A 467 -26.02 5.91 28.17
CA TYR A 467 -25.19 5.82 29.38
C TYR A 467 -24.98 7.19 30.03
N PHE A 468 -24.69 8.23 29.24
CA PHE A 468 -24.62 9.60 29.73
C PHE A 468 -25.98 10.12 30.18
N LYS A 469 -27.06 9.84 29.44
CA LYS A 469 -28.43 10.21 29.81
C LYS A 469 -28.84 9.59 31.14
N HIS A 470 -28.59 8.29 31.34
CA HIS A 470 -28.90 7.61 32.60
C HIS A 470 -28.03 8.12 33.77
N THR A 471 -26.78 8.52 33.49
CA THR A 471 -25.89 9.14 34.48
C THR A 471 -26.34 10.55 34.85
N PHE A 472 -26.78 11.33 33.85
CA PHE A 472 -27.32 12.68 34.02
C PHE A 472 -28.67 12.65 34.73
N GLU A 473 -29.58 11.75 34.35
CA GLU A 473 -30.87 11.54 35.02
C GLU A 473 -30.68 11.10 36.47
N ARG A 474 -29.66 10.28 36.78
CA ARG A 474 -29.28 9.95 38.18
C ARG A 474 -28.71 11.14 38.95
N ALA A 475 -27.96 12.02 38.30
CA ALA A 475 -27.40 13.21 38.93
C ALA A 475 -28.50 14.24 39.24
N MET A 476 -29.41 14.47 38.27
CA MET A 476 -30.59 15.32 38.42
C MET A 476 -31.55 14.77 39.50
N ALA A 477 -31.76 13.45 39.56
CA ALA A 477 -32.58 12.81 40.60
C ALA A 477 -31.96 12.90 42.02
N LYS A 478 -30.67 13.23 42.12
CA LYS A 478 -29.96 13.47 43.40
C LYS A 478 -29.83 14.95 43.75
N GLY A 479 -30.46 15.84 42.98
CA GLY A 479 -30.56 17.27 43.31
C GLY A 479 -29.33 18.12 42.95
N PHE A 480 -28.60 17.76 41.88
CA PHE A 480 -27.73 18.70 41.19
C PHE A 480 -28.50 19.56 40.18
#